data_AF-A0A817TJP9-F1
#
_entry.id   AF-A0A817TJP9-F1
#
_cell.length_a   1.000
_cell.length_b   1.000
_cell.length_c   1.000
_cell.angle_alpha   90.00
_cell.angle_beta   90.00
_cell.angle_gamma   90.00
#
_symmetry.space_group_name_H-M   'P 1'
#
loop_
_entity.id
_entity.type
_entity.pdbx_description
1 polymer ?
#
loop_
_entity_poly.entity_id
_entity_poly.type
_entity_poly.pdbx_seq_one_letter_code
_entity_poly.pdbx_strand_id
1 'polypeptide(L)'
;YRYFAEDVNKSWKNSVRHNLSLNDCFVKAGRGTNGKGHYWRIHELAEREFEQGRFRRRRYRQQMRQLQMHTQTYDTQSMSSFYPPTSYYMCSPPP
;
A
#
# COMPACT_ATOMS: atom_id res chain seq x y z
N TYR A 1 2.53 16.38 -23.22
CA TYR A 1 1.33 16.31 -24.08
C TYR A 1 0.59 17.63 -24.05
N ARG A 2 0.49 18.30 -25.20
CA ARG A 2 -0.14 19.62 -25.34
C ARG A 2 -1.63 19.61 -24.96
N TYR A 3 -2.31 18.51 -25.29
CA TYR A 3 -3.72 18.26 -24.97
C TYR A 3 -4.11 18.52 -23.50
N PHE A 4 -3.32 18.06 -22.52
CA PHE A 4 -3.65 18.25 -21.11
C PHE A 4 -3.27 19.64 -20.57
N ALA A 5 -2.37 20.36 -21.25
CA ALA A 5 -1.94 21.69 -20.83
C ALA A 5 -2.97 22.77 -21.20
N GLU A 6 -3.63 22.60 -22.34
CA GLU A 6 -4.58 23.56 -22.91
C GLU A 6 -6.03 23.39 -22.38
N ASP A 7 -6.33 22.28 -21.70
CA ASP A 7 -7.66 22.04 -21.11
C ASP A 7 -7.99 23.05 -19.99
N VAL A 8 -8.89 23.98 -20.30
CA VAL A 8 -9.34 25.08 -19.44
C VAL A 8 -10.03 24.56 -18.18
N ASN A 9 -10.80 23.47 -18.31
CA ASN A 9 -11.59 22.92 -17.22
C ASN A 9 -10.76 22.08 -16.25
N LYS A 10 -9.54 21.69 -16.65
CA LYS A 10 -8.57 20.95 -15.82
C LYS A 10 -9.17 19.68 -15.19
N SER A 11 -10.21 19.10 -15.79
CA SER A 11 -10.91 17.92 -15.28
C SER A 11 -9.98 16.72 -15.13
N TRP A 12 -8.97 16.62 -16.01
CA TRP A 12 -7.91 15.62 -15.94
C TRP A 12 -7.11 15.67 -14.62
N LYS A 13 -7.04 16.83 -13.95
CA LYS A 13 -6.37 16.91 -12.64
C LYS A 13 -7.12 16.11 -11.58
N ASN A 14 -8.44 16.02 -11.68
CA ASN A 14 -9.23 15.23 -10.75
C ASN A 14 -8.99 13.73 -10.96
N SER A 15 -8.98 13.29 -12.21
CA SER A 15 -8.68 11.89 -12.53
C SER A 15 -7.27 11.51 -12.09
N VAL A 16 -6.28 12.41 -12.20
CA VAL A 16 -4.92 12.19 -11.66
C VAL A 16 -4.95 12.02 -10.15
N ARG A 17 -5.58 12.93 -9.38
CA ARG A 17 -5.68 12.81 -7.92
C ARG A 17 -6.36 11.51 -7.48
N HIS A 18 -7.44 11.16 -8.17
CA HIS A 18 -8.15 9.91 -7.95
C HIS A 18 -7.25 8.70 -8.20
N ASN A 19 -6.54 8.66 -9.33
CA ASN A 19 -5.67 7.53 -9.68
C ASN A 19 -4.49 7.34 -8.73
N LEU A 20 -3.90 8.44 -8.25
CA LEU A 20 -2.82 8.41 -7.26
C LEU A 20 -3.28 7.77 -5.95
N SER A 21 -4.54 8.00 -5.56
CA SER A 21 -5.10 7.43 -4.33
C SER A 21 -5.71 6.04 -4.54
N LEU A 22 -6.20 5.74 -5.75
CA LEU A 22 -6.87 4.48 -6.06
C LEU A 22 -5.88 3.32 -6.26
N ASN A 23 -4.69 3.58 -6.83
CA ASN A 23 -3.75 2.53 -7.20
C ASN A 23 -2.62 2.42 -6.16
N ASP A 24 -2.53 1.24 -5.56
CA ASP A 24 -1.49 0.83 -4.61
C ASP A 24 -0.05 0.87 -5.17
N CYS A 25 0.12 1.09 -6.47
CA CYS A 25 1.41 1.33 -7.12
C CYS A 25 1.97 2.73 -6.80
N PHE A 26 1.11 3.69 -6.42
CA PHE A 26 1.51 5.04 -6.07
C PHE A 26 1.37 5.23 -4.56
N VAL A 27 2.47 5.57 -3.90
CA VAL A 27 2.49 5.78 -2.46
C VAL A 27 2.92 7.20 -2.13
N LYS A 28 2.33 7.73 -1.07
CA LYS A 28 2.61 9.07 -0.57
C LYS A 28 4.00 9.10 0.06
N ALA A 29 4.92 9.86 -0.51
CA ALA A 29 6.34 9.87 -0.14
C ALA A 29 6.73 11.05 0.79
N GLY A 30 5.76 11.80 1.29
CA GLY A 30 5.99 12.93 2.20
C GLY A 30 5.38 14.24 1.71
N ARG A 31 5.70 15.33 2.39
CA ARG A 31 5.20 16.68 2.08
C ARG A 31 6.20 17.41 1.19
N GLY A 32 5.69 18.20 0.23
CA GLY A 32 6.54 19.06 -0.60
C GLY A 32 7.36 20.03 0.26
N THR A 33 8.60 20.31 -0.14
CA THR A 33 9.53 21.20 0.61
C THR A 33 8.99 22.61 0.80
N ASN A 34 8.14 23.07 -0.11
CA ASN A 34 7.43 24.35 -0.06
C ASN A 34 6.07 24.28 0.67
N GLY A 35 5.77 23.18 1.36
CA GLY A 35 4.51 22.96 2.07
C GLY A 35 3.29 22.68 1.18
N LYS A 36 3.44 22.75 -0.15
CA LYS A 36 2.37 22.53 -1.11
C LYS A 36 2.38 21.09 -1.64
N GLY A 37 1.27 20.39 -1.43
CA GLY A 37 1.07 19.05 -1.96
C GLY A 37 1.98 17.99 -1.34
N HIS A 38 2.05 16.86 -2.02
CA HIS A 38 2.78 15.68 -1.57
C HIS A 38 3.62 15.11 -2.71
N TYR A 39 4.79 14.59 -2.35
CA TYR A 39 5.52 13.72 -3.25
C TYR A 39 4.79 12.39 -3.35
N TRP A 40 4.76 11.85 -4.55
CA TRP A 40 4.27 10.51 -4.85
C TRP A 40 5.44 9.73 -5.41
N ARG A 41 5.62 8.50 -4.94
CA ARG A 41 6.61 7.57 -5.46
C ARG A 41 5.92 6.30 -5.93
N ILE A 42 6.61 5.56 -6.78
CA ILE A 42 6.20 4.23 -7.17
C ILE A 42 6.56 3.28 -6.02
N HIS A 43 5.68 2.35 -5.70
CA HIS A 43 5.99 1.28 -4.76
C HIS A 43 7.07 0.35 -5.35
N GLU A 44 8.05 -0.08 -4.56
CA GLU A 44 9.20 -0.89 -5.03
C GLU A 44 8.78 -2.14 -5.84
N LEU A 45 7.76 -2.86 -5.37
CA LEU A 45 7.19 -4.00 -6.09
C LEU A 45 6.56 -3.63 -7.46
N ALA A 46 6.01 -2.43 -7.59
CA ALA A 46 5.43 -1.96 -8.84
C ALA A 46 6.51 -1.45 -9.80
N GLU A 47 7.60 -0.89 -9.28
CA GLU A 47 8.73 -0.36 -10.06
C GLU A 47 9.30 -1.43 -10.99
N ARG A 48 9.63 -2.61 -10.45
CA ARG A 48 10.13 -3.75 -11.25
C ARG A 48 9.15 -4.24 -12.31
N GLU A 49 7.85 -4.25 -12.02
CA GLU A 49 6.84 -4.66 -13.00
C GLU A 49 6.68 -3.60 -14.12
N PHE A 50 6.79 -2.32 -13.78
CA PHE A 50 6.70 -1.22 -14.75
C PHE A 50 7.92 -1.17 -15.68
N GLU A 51 9.13 -1.41 -15.17
CA GLU A 51 10.35 -1.57 -15.98
C GLU A 51 10.21 -2.68 -17.03
N GLN A 52 9.50 -3.76 -16.68
CA GLN A 52 9.21 -4.87 -17.60
C GLN A 52 8.02 -4.61 -18.54
N GLY A 53 7.47 -3.39 -18.55
CA GLY A 53 6.32 -3.01 -19.37
C GLY A 53 4.98 -3.59 -18.89
N ARG A 54 4.90 -4.06 -17.64
CA ARG A 54 3.71 -4.73 -17.09
C ARG A 54 2.83 -3.75 -16.32
N PHE A 55 2.05 -2.97 -17.05
CA PHE A 55 1.17 -1.93 -16.47
C PHE A 55 -0.19 -2.45 -15.98
N ARG A 56 -0.48 -3.76 -16.07
CA ARG A 56 -1.80 -4.31 -15.76
C ARG A 56 -2.01 -4.56 -14.25
N ARG A 57 -2.99 -3.85 -13.67
CA ARG A 57 -3.35 -3.88 -12.24
C ARG A 57 -3.64 -5.28 -11.65
N ARG A 58 -4.21 -6.20 -12.43
CA ARG A 58 -4.63 -7.53 -11.94
C ARG A 58 -3.46 -8.37 -11.41
N ARG A 59 -2.25 -8.23 -11.98
CA ARG A 59 -1.07 -9.01 -11.57
C ARG A 59 -0.45 -8.47 -10.28
N TYR A 60 -0.30 -7.16 -10.17
CA TYR A 60 0.23 -6.50 -8.97
C TYR A 60 -0.58 -6.82 -7.70
N ARG A 61 -1.92 -6.77 -7.79
CA ARG A 61 -2.80 -7.13 -6.65
C ARG A 61 -2.66 -8.59 -6.20
N GLN A 62 -2.28 -9.50 -7.10
CA GLN A 62 -2.03 -10.90 -6.71
C GLN A 62 -0.72 -11.03 -5.96
N GLN A 63 0.36 -10.40 -6.46
CA GLN A 63 1.66 -10.37 -5.80
C GLN A 63 1.58 -9.70 -4.41
N MET A 64 0.89 -8.56 -4.32
CA MET A 64 0.70 -7.85 -3.04
C MET A 64 -0.07 -8.68 -2.00
N ARG A 65 -1.14 -9.38 -2.40
CA ARG A 65 -1.86 -10.27 -1.49
C ARG A 65 -0.99 -11.43 -1.01
N GLN A 66 -0.16 -12.00 -1.88
CA GLN A 66 0.77 -13.06 -1.49
C GLN A 66 1.80 -12.55 -0.46
N LEU A 67 2.33 -11.34 -0.65
CA LEU A 67 3.27 -10.73 0.29
C LEU A 67 2.64 -10.36 1.64
N GLN A 68 1.40 -9.84 1.65
CA GLN A 68 0.67 -9.55 2.89
C GLN A 68 0.35 -10.82 3.71
N MET A 69 0.14 -11.96 3.06
CA MET A 69 -0.04 -13.24 3.74
C MET A 69 1.27 -13.71 4.41
N HIS A 70 2.40 -13.48 3.76
CA HIS A 70 3.71 -13.83 4.33
C HIS A 70 4.04 -13.00 5.56
N THR A 71 3.79 -11.68 5.54
CA THR A 71 4.09 -10.80 6.70
C THR A 71 3.27 -11.13 7.95
N GLN A 72 2.03 -11.61 7.79
CA GLN A 72 1.21 -12.04 8.94
C GLN A 72 1.74 -13.32 9.60
N THR A 73 2.37 -14.23 8.85
CA THR A 73 2.94 -15.46 9.43
C THR A 73 4.14 -15.19 10.33
N TYR A 74 4.93 -14.15 10.06
CA TYR A 74 6.06 -13.76 10.93
C TYR A 74 5.62 -13.12 12.23
N ASP A 75 4.54 -12.33 12.22
CA ASP A 75 4.01 -11.68 13.43
C ASP A 75 3.26 -12.70 14.33
N THR A 76 2.64 -13.70 13.72
CA THR A 76 1.99 -14.79 14.47
C THR A 76 3.02 -15.77 15.06
N GLN A 77 4.11 -16.07 14.34
CA GLN A 77 5.19 -16.91 14.88
C GLN A 77 6.04 -16.18 15.95
N SER A 78 6.23 -14.87 15.84
CA SER A 78 6.96 -14.08 16.85
C SER A 78 6.16 -13.91 18.15
N MET A 79 4.83 -13.74 18.07
CA MET A 79 3.96 -13.74 19.26
C MET A 79 3.76 -15.12 19.88
N SER A 80 3.71 -16.21 19.09
CA SER A 80 3.58 -17.57 19.61
C SER A 80 4.85 -18.10 20.28
N SER A 81 5.99 -17.46 20.03
CA SER A 81 7.27 -17.82 20.67
C SER A 81 7.46 -17.15 22.03
N PHE A 82 6.69 -16.09 22.33
CA PHE A 82 6.75 -15.36 23.60
C PHE A 82 5.61 -15.69 24.57
N TYR A 83 4.50 -16.25 24.09
CA TYR A 83 3.40 -16.72 24.93
C TYR A 83 3.03 -18.16 24.56
N PRO A 84 3.13 -19.13 25.50
CA PRO A 84 2.55 -20.44 25.26
C PRO A 84 1.02 -20.30 25.08
N PRO A 85 0.37 -21.21 24.33
CA PRO A 85 -1.09 -21.26 24.29
C PRO A 85 -1.57 -21.48 25.72
N THR A 86 -2.28 -20.52 26.30
CA THR A 86 -3.02 -20.73 27.54
C THR A 86 -4.21 -21.64 27.25
N SER A 87 -3.96 -22.92 27.02
CA SER A 87 -4.91 -23.96 27.38
C SER A 87 -4.54 -24.40 28.80
N TYR A 88 -5.56 -24.43 29.67
CA TYR A 88 -5.49 -24.83 31.08
C TYR A 88 -4.84 -23.83 32.05
N TYR A 89 -5.59 -22.79 32.45
CA TYR A 89 -5.81 -22.52 33.88
C TYR A 89 -7.18 -21.83 34.03
N MET A 90 -8.16 -22.62 34.46
CA MET A 90 -9.32 -22.12 35.20
C MET A 90 -8.77 -21.36 36.42
N CYS A 91 -9.05 -20.07 36.54
CA CYS A 91 -8.86 -19.38 37.81
C CYS A 91 -10.08 -18.50 38.07
N SER A 92 -10.79 -18.87 39.13
CA SER A 92 -11.99 -18.25 39.69
C SER A 92 -11.82 -16.75 39.98
N PRO A 93 -12.92 -15.96 40.03
CA PRO A 93 -12.85 -14.56 40.42
C PRO A 93 -12.62 -14.41 41.94
N PRO A 94 -11.93 -13.34 42.40
CA PRO A 94 -11.71 -13.08 43.82
C PRO A 94 -12.96 -12.49 44.51
N PRO A 95 -13.03 -12.50 45.86
CA PRO A 95 -14.24 -12.22 46.65
C PRO A 95 -14.74 -10.78 46.59
#